data_AF-A0A2K9NJV1-F1
#
_entry.id   AF-A0A2K9NJV1-F1
#
_cell.length_a   1.000
_cell.length_b   1.000
_cell.length_c   1.000
_cell.angle_alpha   90.00
_cell.angle_beta   90.00
_cell.angle_gamma   90.00
#
_symmetry.space_group_name_H-M   'P 1'
#
loop_
_entity.id
_entity.type
_entity.pdbx_description
1 polymer ?
#
loop_
_entity_poly.entity_id
_entity_poly.type
_entity_poly.pdbx_seq_one_letter_code
_entity_poly.pdbx_strand_id
1 'polypeptide(L)'
;MEAAMGEHYSHLSLAERRRIDEMFQASIPVREIAARLGRHRGTIHREINRNFYHTSFRDRFGNDYRGYFCMTANAMAKHRRRSGRVKLLRHPALLAHVVAKLHSGWPTRQKRSAASWLL
;
A
#
# COMPACT_ATOMS: atom_id res chain seq x y z
N MET A 1 29.23 11.94 9.34
CA MET A 1 28.90 11.47 7.98
C MET A 1 27.40 11.29 7.89
N GLU A 2 26.74 12.26 7.27
CA GLU A 2 25.29 12.35 7.07
C GLU A 2 24.79 11.30 6.08
N ALA A 3 23.76 10.55 6.47
CA ALA A 3 22.81 9.97 5.53
C ALA A 3 21.47 9.76 6.23
N ALA A 4 20.53 10.69 6.04
CA ALA A 4 19.11 10.47 6.35
C ALA A 4 18.22 11.21 5.35
N MET A 5 18.46 11.00 4.05
CA MET A 5 17.41 11.23 3.06
C MET A 5 16.39 10.10 3.21
N GLY A 6 15.16 10.45 3.58
CA GLY A 6 14.06 9.51 3.76
C GLY A 6 13.97 8.52 2.59
N GLU A 7 14.19 7.25 2.91
CA GLU A 7 14.31 6.17 1.96
C GLU A 7 13.11 6.10 1.02
N HIS A 8 13.39 5.77 -0.24
CA HIS A 8 12.41 5.52 -1.28
C HIS A 8 11.19 4.76 -0.74
N TYR A 9 10.01 5.38 -0.84
CA TYR A 9 8.75 4.72 -0.53
C TYR A 9 8.58 3.50 -1.44
N SER A 10 8.87 2.33 -0.90
CA SER A 10 8.77 1.06 -1.59
C SER A 10 7.51 0.34 -1.14
N HIS A 11 6.63 0.06 -2.10
CA HIS A 11 5.47 -0.76 -1.85
C HIS A 11 5.90 -2.18 -1.46
N LEU A 12 5.13 -2.81 -0.55
CA LEU A 12 5.26 -4.23 -0.32
C LEU A 12 4.96 -4.98 -1.62
N SER A 13 5.88 -5.85 -2.01
CA SER A 13 5.74 -6.80 -3.11
C SER A 13 4.76 -7.92 -2.76
N LEU A 14 4.33 -8.71 -3.76
CA LEU A 14 3.52 -9.89 -3.50
C LEU A 14 4.29 -10.95 -2.69
N ALA A 15 5.61 -11.09 -2.92
CA ALA A 15 6.45 -12.02 -2.18
C ALA A 15 6.54 -11.65 -0.69
N GLU A 16 6.70 -10.36 -0.37
CA GLU A 16 6.65 -9.89 1.01
C GLU A 16 5.27 -10.14 1.64
N ARG A 17 4.18 -9.88 0.91
CA ARG A 17 2.82 -10.17 1.41
C ARG A 17 2.60 -11.65 1.70
N ARG A 18 3.15 -12.56 0.89
CA ARG A 18 3.11 -14.01 1.14
C ARG A 18 3.83 -14.38 2.44
N ARG A 19 5.04 -13.85 2.64
CA ARG A 19 5.79 -14.06 3.88
C ARG A 19 5.07 -13.48 5.11
N ILE A 20 4.43 -12.31 4.98
CA ILE A 20 3.60 -11.74 6.05
C ILE A 20 2.45 -12.68 6.37
N ASP A 21 1.76 -13.19 5.36
CA ASP A 21 0.63 -14.13 5.50
C ASP A 21 1.07 -15.41 6.22
N GLU A 22 2.08 -16.11 5.71
CA GLU A 22 2.65 -17.31 6.32
C GLU A 22 3.00 -17.11 7.81
N MET A 23 3.73 -16.02 8.12
CA MET A 23 4.13 -15.74 9.50
C MET A 23 2.95 -15.30 10.39
N PHE A 24 1.99 -14.58 9.82
CA PHE A 24 0.79 -14.14 10.54
C PHE A 24 -0.08 -15.34 10.92
N GLN A 25 -0.26 -16.30 10.01
CA GLN A 25 -0.96 -17.56 10.30
C GLN A 25 -0.22 -18.40 11.34
N ALA A 26 1.12 -18.35 11.35
CA ALA A 26 1.96 -18.96 12.39
C ALA A 26 1.95 -18.19 13.73
N SER A 27 1.10 -17.17 13.90
CA SER A 27 1.00 -16.33 15.10
C SER A 27 2.32 -15.63 15.51
N ILE A 28 3.21 -15.40 14.55
CA ILE A 28 4.48 -14.70 14.80
C ILE A 28 4.17 -13.22 15.06
N PRO A 29 4.78 -12.60 16.09
CA PRO A 29 4.49 -11.21 16.42
C PRO A 29 4.96 -10.25 15.31
N VAL A 30 4.16 -9.20 15.06
CA VAL A 30 4.40 -8.24 13.97
C VAL A 30 5.79 -7.60 14.01
N ARG A 31 6.35 -7.38 15.21
CA ARG A 31 7.72 -6.85 15.37
C ARG A 31 8.77 -7.75 14.73
N GLU A 32 8.58 -9.06 14.82
CA GLU A 32 9.51 -10.09 14.36
C GLU A 32 9.33 -10.34 12.86
N ILE A 33 8.09 -10.30 12.37
CA ILE A 33 7.77 -10.23 10.94
C ILE A 33 8.50 -9.06 10.28
N ALA A 34 8.42 -7.88 10.91
CA ALA A 34 9.06 -6.67 10.42
C ALA A 34 10.59 -6.80 10.39
N ALA A 35 11.20 -7.33 11.46
CA ALA A 35 12.63 -7.59 11.52
C ALA A 35 13.09 -8.57 10.44
N ARG A 36 12.39 -9.69 10.24
CA ARG A 36 12.71 -10.69 9.20
C ARG A 36 12.61 -10.14 7.78
N LEU A 37 11.71 -9.19 7.54
CA LEU A 37 11.53 -8.58 6.22
C LEU A 37 12.41 -7.35 6.00
N GLY A 38 13.19 -6.90 7.01
CA GLY A 38 13.93 -5.64 6.94
C GLY A 38 13.00 -4.44 6.75
N ARG A 39 11.77 -4.52 7.27
CA ARG A 39 10.75 -3.46 7.14
C ARG A 39 10.50 -2.80 8.49
N HIS A 40 10.07 -1.55 8.45
CA HIS A 40 9.62 -0.86 9.66
C HIS A 40 8.33 -1.51 10.20
N ARG A 41 8.24 -1.73 11.52
CA ARG A 41 7.07 -2.34 12.19
C ARG A 41 5.75 -1.65 11.86
N GLY A 42 5.77 -0.31 11.74
CA GLY A 42 4.60 0.48 11.39
C GLY A 42 4.10 0.21 9.97
N THR A 43 4.98 -0.18 9.05
CA THR A 43 4.60 -0.57 7.69
C THR A 43 3.80 -1.87 7.71
N ILE A 44 4.26 -2.87 8.48
CA ILE A 44 3.56 -4.16 8.60
C ILE A 44 2.22 -4.00 9.31
N HIS A 45 2.15 -3.25 10.41
CA HIS A 45 0.88 -2.94 11.07
C HIS A 45 -0.12 -2.25 10.12
N ARG A 46 0.33 -1.24 9.37
CA ARG A 46 -0.53 -0.55 8.40
C ARG A 46 -0.97 -1.48 7.29
N GLU A 47 -0.09 -2.34 6.78
CA GLU A 47 -0.43 -3.32 5.74
C GLU A 47 -1.51 -4.28 6.22
N ILE A 48 -1.34 -4.89 7.39
CA ILE A 48 -2.30 -5.83 7.97
C ILE A 48 -3.63 -5.13 8.20
N ASN A 49 -3.64 -4.00 8.93
CA ASN A 49 -4.88 -3.29 9.26
C ASN A 49 -5.63 -2.79 8.03
N ARG A 50 -4.92 -2.35 6.99
CA ARG A 50 -5.55 -1.78 5.79
C ARG A 50 -6.03 -2.83 4.78
N ASN A 51 -5.57 -4.06 4.90
CA ASN A 51 -5.86 -5.13 3.96
C ASN A 51 -6.39 -6.39 4.67
N PHE A 52 -6.84 -6.26 5.92
CA PHE A 52 -7.45 -7.34 6.65
C PHE A 52 -8.81 -7.67 6.01
N TYR A 53 -9.03 -8.95 5.70
CA TYR A 53 -10.27 -9.38 5.10
C TYR A 53 -11.31 -9.64 6.18
N HIS A 54 -12.45 -8.97 6.04
CA HIS A 54 -13.61 -9.17 6.87
C HIS A 54 -14.76 -9.59 5.95
N THR A 55 -15.30 -10.79 6.14
CA THR A 55 -16.60 -11.16 5.56
C THR A 55 -17.53 -11.68 6.66
N SER A 56 -18.82 -11.44 6.47
CA SER A 56 -19.89 -12.06 7.25
C SER A 56 -20.19 -13.49 6.79
N PHE A 57 -19.53 -13.96 5.73
CA PHE A 57 -19.62 -15.34 5.29
C PHE A 57 -19.09 -16.27 6.39
N ARG A 58 -19.95 -17.22 6.78
CA ARG A 58 -19.61 -18.29 7.71
C ARG A 58 -19.37 -19.56 6.95
N ASP A 59 -18.35 -20.31 7.35
CA ASP A 59 -18.15 -21.65 6.83
C ASP A 59 -19.29 -22.60 7.27
N ARG A 60 -19.26 -23.85 6.80
CA ARG A 60 -20.24 -24.87 7.17
C ARG A 60 -20.28 -25.20 8.67
N PHE A 61 -19.32 -24.72 9.44
CA PHE A 61 -19.16 -24.93 10.88
C PHE A 61 -19.49 -23.66 11.70
N GLY A 62 -19.90 -22.57 11.03
CA GLY A 62 -20.29 -21.32 11.67
C GLY A 62 -19.14 -20.36 11.99
N ASN A 63 -17.91 -20.63 11.55
CA ASN A 63 -16.78 -19.74 11.76
C ASN A 63 -16.80 -18.59 10.77
N ASP A 64 -16.62 -17.37 11.27
CA ASP A 64 -16.47 -16.18 10.42
C ASP A 64 -15.15 -16.26 9.65
N TYR A 65 -15.20 -16.09 8.34
CA TYR A 65 -13.99 -16.08 7.52
C TYR A 65 -13.30 -14.70 7.62
N ARG A 66 -12.43 -14.53 8.62
CA ARG A 66 -11.70 -13.28 8.88
C ARG A 66 -10.21 -13.54 8.98
N GLY A 67 -9.39 -12.75 8.28
CA GLY A 67 -7.95 -12.95 8.29
C GLY A 67 -7.17 -12.03 7.36
N TYR A 68 -5.84 -12.08 7.49
CA TYR A 68 -4.94 -11.52 6.50
C TYR A 68 -4.63 -12.59 5.45
N PHE A 69 -4.84 -12.27 4.18
CA PHE A 69 -4.55 -13.17 3.05
C PHE A 69 -3.78 -12.42 1.98
N CYS A 70 -2.62 -12.93 1.58
CA CYS A 70 -1.68 -12.21 0.71
C CYS A 70 -2.28 -11.82 -0.65
N MET A 71 -3.08 -12.70 -1.26
CA MET A 71 -3.70 -12.47 -2.56
C MET A 71 -4.78 -11.39 -2.49
N THR A 72 -5.65 -11.48 -1.48
CA THR A 72 -6.68 -10.46 -1.20
C THR A 72 -6.06 -9.11 -0.89
N ALA A 73 -5.02 -9.09 -0.03
CA ALA A 73 -4.31 -7.88 0.32
C ALA A 73 -3.63 -7.23 -0.89
N ASN A 74 -3.01 -8.02 -1.75
CA ASN A 74 -2.41 -7.52 -2.99
C ASN A 74 -3.46 -6.94 -3.94
N ALA A 75 -4.62 -7.61 -4.08
CA ALA A 75 -5.73 -7.11 -4.90
C ALA A 75 -6.29 -5.79 -4.36
N MET A 76 -6.54 -5.68 -3.05
CA MET A 76 -6.98 -4.45 -2.38
C MET A 76 -5.97 -3.31 -2.55
N ALA A 77 -4.67 -3.60 -2.39
CA ALA A 77 -3.61 -2.62 -2.59
C ALA A 77 -3.49 -2.17 -4.06
N LYS A 78 -3.69 -3.06 -5.03
CA LYS A 78 -3.73 -2.71 -6.46
C LYS A 78 -4.97 -1.89 -6.79
N HIS A 79 -6.14 -2.28 -6.29
CA HIS A 79 -7.40 -1.57 -6.52
C HIS A 79 -7.30 -0.13 -6.03
N ARG A 80 -6.86 0.10 -4.78
CA ARG A 80 -6.68 1.46 -4.24
C ARG A 80 -5.73 2.32 -5.06
N ARG A 81 -4.61 1.76 -5.53
CA ARG A 81 -3.67 2.47 -6.40
C ARG A 81 -4.31 2.88 -7.71
N ARG A 82 -5.03 1.96 -8.37
CA ARG A 82 -5.75 2.25 -9.62
C ARG A 82 -6.83 3.31 -9.41
N SER A 83 -7.65 3.17 -8.37
CA SER A 83 -8.73 4.13 -8.06
C SER A 83 -8.20 5.53 -7.77
N GLY A 84 -7.00 5.67 -7.20
CA GLY A 84 -6.32 6.97 -7.02
C GLY A 84 -5.98 7.66 -8.34
N ARG A 85 -5.46 6.93 -9.33
CA ARG A 85 -5.11 7.47 -10.66
C ARG A 85 -6.32 7.93 -11.45
N VAL A 86 -7.43 7.21 -11.30
CA VAL A 86 -8.69 7.54 -11.99
C VAL A 86 -9.29 8.85 -11.47
N LYS A 87 -8.93 9.34 -10.27
CA LYS A 87 -9.46 10.62 -9.75
C LYS A 87 -9.17 11.79 -10.68
N LEU A 88 -7.97 11.85 -11.27
CA LEU A 88 -7.61 12.93 -12.21
C LEU A 88 -8.36 12.78 -13.54
N LEU A 89 -8.61 11.55 -13.99
CA LEU A 89 -9.40 11.28 -15.19
C LEU A 89 -10.88 11.65 -15.02
N ARG A 90 -11.43 11.56 -13.79
CA ARG A 90 -12.82 11.92 -13.48
C ARG A 90 -13.05 13.44 -13.39
N HIS A 91 -12.01 14.23 -13.25
CA HIS A 91 -12.09 15.67 -13.04
C HIS A 91 -11.21 16.42 -14.06
N PRO A 92 -11.71 16.64 -15.30
CA PRO A 92 -10.92 17.22 -16.38
C PRO A 92 -10.39 18.62 -16.05
N ALA A 93 -11.15 19.42 -15.30
CA ALA A 93 -10.69 20.74 -14.82
C ALA A 93 -9.50 20.62 -13.84
N LEU A 94 -9.51 19.63 -12.95
CA LEU A 94 -8.40 19.37 -12.03
C LEU A 94 -7.16 18.88 -12.79
N LEU A 95 -7.35 18.02 -13.80
CA LEU A 95 -6.26 17.56 -14.66
C LEU A 95 -5.61 18.74 -15.40
N ALA A 96 -6.41 19.60 -16.04
CA ALA A 96 -5.92 20.77 -16.75
C ALA A 96 -5.14 21.72 -15.82
N HIS A 97 -5.64 21.93 -14.60
CA HIS A 97 -4.95 22.73 -13.59
C HIS A 97 -3.60 22.13 -13.18
N VAL A 98 -3.55 20.82 -12.90
CA VAL A 98 -2.31 20.12 -12.53
C VAL A 98 -1.30 20.16 -13.68
N VAL A 99 -1.73 19.92 -14.92
CA VAL A 99 -0.89 19.99 -16.12
C VAL A 99 -0.33 21.40 -16.34
N ALA A 100 -1.17 22.44 -16.24
CA ALA A 100 -0.73 23.83 -16.35
C ALA A 100 0.34 24.19 -15.31
N LYS A 101 0.16 23.76 -14.05
CA LYS A 101 1.15 23.95 -12.97
C LYS A 101 2.45 23.18 -13.19
N LEU A 102 2.38 21.99 -13.81
CA LEU A 102 3.58 21.23 -14.17
C LEU A 102 4.38 21.92 -15.28
N HIS A 103 3.71 22.53 -16.27
CA HIS A 103 4.35 23.29 -17.33
C HIS A 103 4.93 24.64 -16.86
N SER A 104 4.29 25.30 -15.88
CA SER A 104 4.75 26.60 -15.36
C SER A 104 5.99 26.54 -14.45
N GLY A 105 6.80 25.48 -14.53
CA GLY A 105 8.10 25.42 -13.85
C GLY A 105 8.04 25.09 -12.35
N TRP A 106 7.18 24.16 -11.92
CA TRP A 106 7.16 23.75 -10.52
C TRP A 106 8.54 23.24 -10.03
N PRO A 107 8.99 23.61 -8.80
CA PRO A 107 10.29 23.23 -8.27
C PRO A 107 10.49 21.70 -8.33
N THR A 108 11.67 21.26 -8.75
CA THR A 108 12.01 19.84 -9.04
C THR A 108 11.70 18.88 -7.89
N ARG A 109 11.77 19.35 -6.64
CA ARG A 109 11.39 18.58 -5.44
C ARG A 109 9.91 18.17 -5.42
N GLN A 110 9.03 18.95 -6.05
CA GLN A 110 7.58 18.73 -6.09
C GLN A 110 7.13 17.82 -7.25
N LYS A 111 7.85 17.81 -8.38
CA LYS A 111 7.56 16.96 -9.56
C LYS A 111 7.57 15.46 -9.23
N ARG A 112 8.49 15.02 -8.35
CA ARG A 112 8.59 13.61 -7.89
C ARG A 112 7.35 13.13 -7.12
N SER A 113 6.71 14.02 -6.36
CA SER A 113 5.50 13.71 -5.60
C SER A 113 4.29 13.53 -6.53
N ALA A 114 4.13 14.40 -7.54
CA ALA A 114 3.03 14.37 -8.50
C ALA A 114 3.08 13.17 -9.47
N ALA A 115 4.27 12.76 -9.91
CA ALA A 115 4.44 11.60 -10.79
C ALA A 115 3.95 10.28 -10.15
N SER A 116 4.02 10.15 -8.82
CA SER A 116 3.46 9.01 -8.08
C SER A 116 1.92 8.92 -8.13
N TRP A 117 1.23 9.98 -8.54
CA TRP A 117 -0.23 10.00 -8.72
C TRP A 117 -0.66 9.73 -10.16
N LEU A 118 0.25 9.89 -11.12
CA LEU A 118 0.00 9.70 -12.55
C LEU A 118 0.45 8.30 -13.05
N LEU A 119 1.45 7.69 -12.40
CA LEU A 119 2.01 6.37 -12.74
C LEU A 119 1.84 5.30 -11.70
#